data_AF-A0A2W4K623-F1
#
_entry.id   AF-A0A2W4K623-F1
#
_cell.length_a   1.000
_cell.length_b   1.000
_cell.length_c   1.000
_cell.angle_alpha   90.00
_cell.angle_beta   90.00
_cell.angle_gamma   90.00
#
_symmetry.space_group_name_H-M   'P 1'
#
loop_
_entity.id
_entity.type
_entity.pdbx_description
1 polymer ?
#
loop_
_entity_poly.entity_id
_entity_poly.type
_entity_poly.pdbx_seq_one_letter_code
_entity_poly.pdbx_strand_id
1 'polypeptide(L)'
;MTVTEKLQSSFDERREPHLERLDFLRSLGLNPEFAEQCSLMFEQIGATTQEIIGQKDNLIAANDDIYESLHNLDLKRHRQYRTLILKTSKK
;
A
#
# COMPACT_ATOMS: atom_id res chain seq x y z
N MET A 1 -17.53 -12.00 -26.12
CA MET A 1 -16.74 -10.86 -25.60
C MET A 1 -17.36 -10.19 -24.36
N THR A 2 -18.58 -10.54 -23.93
CA THR A 2 -19.28 -9.88 -22.81
C THR A 2 -18.93 -10.41 -21.41
N VAL A 3 -18.38 -11.62 -21.29
CA VAL A 3 -18.06 -12.25 -20.00
C VAL A 3 -16.81 -11.62 -19.36
N THR A 4 -15.82 -11.29 -20.19
CA THR A 4 -14.55 -10.68 -19.77
C THR A 4 -14.73 -9.25 -19.26
N GLU A 5 -15.55 -8.44 -19.93
CA GLU A 5 -15.83 -7.06 -19.47
C GLU A 5 -16.63 -7.04 -18.16
N LYS A 6 -17.60 -7.96 -18.01
CA LYS A 6 -18.35 -8.12 -16.75
C LYS A 6 -17.43 -8.55 -15.61
N LEU A 7 -16.57 -9.54 -15.85
CA LEU A 7 -15.55 -9.95 -14.87
C LEU A 7 -14.67 -8.77 -14.45
N GLN A 8 -14.19 -7.99 -15.42
CA GLN A 8 -13.31 -6.85 -15.17
C GLN A 8 -14.00 -5.77 -14.32
N SER A 9 -15.29 -5.52 -14.55
CA SER A 9 -16.11 -4.61 -13.73
C SER A 9 -16.40 -5.11 -12.32
N SER A 10 -16.38 -6.44 -12.09
CA SER A 10 -16.60 -7.03 -10.76
C SER A 10 -15.40 -6.90 -9.81
N PHE A 11 -14.22 -6.58 -10.35
CA PHE A 11 -12.98 -6.37 -9.59
C PHE A 11 -12.69 -4.89 -9.31
N ASP A 12 -13.64 -3.99 -9.58
CA ASP A 12 -13.49 -2.56 -9.35
C ASP A 12 -13.45 -2.24 -7.84
N GLU A 13 -12.39 -1.56 -7.40
CA GLU A 13 -12.00 -1.40 -5.98
C GLU A 13 -12.95 -0.50 -5.16
N ARG A 14 -13.94 0.13 -5.80
CA ARG A 14 -14.79 1.18 -5.21
C ARG A 14 -16.20 0.73 -4.80
N ARG A 15 -16.59 -0.52 -4.98
CA ARG A 15 -17.94 -1.02 -4.60
C ARG A 15 -17.91 -1.84 -3.32
N GLU A 16 -18.98 -1.78 -2.53
CA GLU A 16 -19.19 -2.72 -1.42
C GLU A 16 -19.28 -4.14 -1.99
N PRO A 17 -18.24 -4.97 -1.86
CA PRO A 17 -17.99 -6.01 -2.85
C PRO A 17 -18.75 -7.31 -2.58
N HIS A 18 -19.25 -7.52 -1.37
CA HIS A 18 -19.70 -8.85 -0.94
C HIS A 18 -20.98 -9.31 -1.64
N LEU A 19 -22.02 -8.47 -1.62
CA LEU A 19 -23.33 -8.83 -2.16
C LEU A 19 -23.30 -8.89 -3.69
N GLU A 20 -22.65 -7.94 -4.35
CA GLU A 20 -22.52 -7.95 -5.81
C GLU A 20 -21.64 -9.09 -6.33
N ARG A 21 -20.56 -9.45 -5.62
CA ARG A 21 -19.71 -10.60 -6.00
C ARG A 21 -20.41 -11.92 -5.75
N LEU A 22 -21.14 -12.05 -4.65
CA LEU A 22 -21.95 -13.23 -4.35
C LEU A 22 -23.07 -13.42 -5.39
N ASP A 23 -23.77 -12.34 -5.75
CA ASP A 23 -24.80 -12.35 -6.80
C ASP A 23 -24.21 -12.70 -8.17
N PHE A 24 -23.00 -12.19 -8.47
CA PHE A 24 -22.26 -12.59 -9.67
C PHE A 24 -21.90 -14.08 -9.66
N LEU A 25 -21.34 -14.59 -8.56
CA LEU A 25 -20.96 -16.00 -8.42
C LEU A 25 -22.18 -16.93 -8.52
N ARG A 26 -23.32 -16.54 -7.92
CA ARG A 26 -24.60 -17.23 -8.08
C ARG A 26 -25.12 -17.18 -9.52
N SER A 27 -24.96 -16.05 -10.21
CA SER A 27 -25.36 -15.91 -11.62
C SER A 27 -24.55 -16.78 -12.58
N LEU A 28 -23.35 -17.22 -12.18
CA LEU A 28 -22.52 -18.18 -12.92
C LEU A 28 -22.99 -19.64 -12.75
N GLY A 29 -24.06 -19.87 -11.98
CA GLY A 29 -24.59 -21.22 -11.73
C GLY A 29 -23.72 -22.03 -10.76
N LEU A 30 -22.87 -21.38 -9.98
CA LEU A 30 -22.08 -22.03 -8.94
C LEU A 30 -22.97 -22.52 -7.80
N ASN A 31 -22.55 -23.60 -7.13
CA ASN A 31 -23.20 -24.05 -5.91
C ASN A 31 -23.25 -22.88 -4.89
N PRO A 32 -24.41 -22.58 -4.27
CA PRO A 32 -24.55 -21.50 -3.31
C PRO A 32 -23.52 -21.50 -2.18
N GLU A 33 -23.20 -22.67 -1.61
CA GLU A 33 -22.22 -22.81 -0.54
C GLU A 33 -20.80 -22.49 -1.03
N PHE A 34 -20.48 -22.94 -2.25
CA PHE A 34 -19.19 -22.64 -2.89
C PHE A 34 -19.07 -21.15 -3.24
N ALA A 35 -20.14 -20.54 -3.77
CA ALA A 35 -20.19 -19.11 -4.08
C ALA A 35 -20.00 -18.25 -2.84
N GLU A 36 -20.59 -18.64 -1.70
CA GLU A 36 -20.43 -17.95 -0.42
C GLU A 36 -19.00 -18.04 0.11
N GLN A 37 -18.39 -19.23 0.08
CA GLN A 37 -16.98 -19.40 0.46
C GLN A 37 -16.03 -18.58 -0.43
N CYS A 38 -16.28 -18.55 -1.74
CA CYS A 38 -15.50 -17.70 -2.65
C CYS A 38 -15.66 -16.22 -2.32
N SER A 39 -16.87 -15.75 -2.03
CA SER A 39 -17.14 -14.36 -1.65
C SER A 39 -16.36 -13.94 -0.40
N LEU A 40 -16.40 -14.77 0.65
CA LEU A 40 -15.64 -14.56 1.88
C LEU A 40 -14.13 -14.55 1.64
N MET A 41 -13.63 -15.46 0.79
CA MET A 41 -12.21 -15.48 0.43
C MET A 41 -11.81 -14.19 -0.30
N PHE A 42 -12.65 -13.66 -1.19
CA PHE A 42 -12.37 -12.39 -1.86
C PHE A 42 -12.35 -11.20 -0.90
N GLU A 43 -13.18 -11.19 0.14
CA GLU A 43 -13.10 -10.16 1.19
C GLU A 43 -11.79 -10.24 1.97
N GLN A 44 -11.40 -11.45 2.39
CA GLN A 44 -10.16 -11.66 3.13
C GLN A 44 -8.94 -11.24 2.30
N ILE A 45 -8.91 -11.60 1.01
CA ILE A 45 -7.87 -11.15 0.08
C ILE A 45 -7.91 -9.62 -0.07
N GLY A 46 -9.09 -9.01 -0.17
CA GLY A 46 -9.22 -7.55 -0.26
C GLY A 46 -8.65 -6.85 0.98
N ALA A 47 -9.03 -7.31 2.17
CA ALA A 47 -8.56 -6.75 3.44
C ALA A 47 -7.04 -6.89 3.61
N THR A 48 -6.50 -8.08 3.35
CA THR A 48 -5.05 -8.32 3.41
C THR A 48 -4.28 -7.53 2.36
N THR A 49 -4.82 -7.36 1.15
CA THR A 49 -4.21 -6.52 0.11
C THR A 49 -4.13 -5.05 0.56
N GLN A 50 -5.21 -4.52 1.14
CA GLN A 50 -5.20 -3.15 1.68
C GLN A 50 -4.22 -2.98 2.83
N GLU A 51 -4.09 -3.98 3.70
CA GLU A 51 -3.08 -3.98 4.76
C GLU A 51 -1.66 -3.94 4.20
N ILE A 52 -1.35 -4.77 3.20
CA ILE A 52 -0.04 -4.78 2.52
C ILE A 52 0.26 -3.43 1.88
N ILE A 53 -0.72 -2.81 1.22
CA ILE A 53 -0.57 -1.47 0.64
C ILE A 53 -0.27 -0.44 1.74
N GLY A 54 -1.03 -0.47 2.84
CA GLY A 54 -0.78 0.42 3.99
C GLY A 54 0.60 0.24 4.60
N GLN A 55 1.07 -1.01 4.74
CA GLN A 55 2.43 -1.31 5.20
C GLN A 55 3.49 -0.76 4.23
N LYS A 56 3.28 -0.88 2.93
CA LYS A 56 4.18 -0.32 1.91
C LYS A 56 4.30 1.20 2.04
N ASP A 57 3.17 1.89 2.18
CA ASP A 57 3.15 3.36 2.27
C ASP A 57 3.80 3.85 3.57
N ASN A 58 3.57 3.14 4.69
CA ASN A 58 4.26 3.41 5.96
C ASN A 58 5.79 3.23 5.85
N LEU A 59 6.25 2.18 5.15
CA LEU A 59 7.69 1.96 4.94
C LEU A 59 8.31 3.05 4.07
N ILE A 60 7.60 3.55 3.06
CA ILE A 60 8.06 4.66 2.24
C ILE A 60 8.20 5.93 3.10
N ALA A 61 7.17 6.28 3.87
CA ALA A 61 7.21 7.44 4.75
C ALA A 61 8.35 7.36 5.78
N ALA A 62 8.53 6.19 6.42
CA ALA A 62 9.62 5.98 7.36
C ALA A 62 11.00 6.10 6.69
N ASN A 63 11.14 5.65 5.45
CA ASN A 63 12.39 5.77 4.69
C ASN A 63 12.69 7.24 4.36
N ASP A 64 11.68 8.01 3.93
CA ASP A 64 11.82 9.43 3.63
C ASP A 64 12.26 10.22 4.88
N ASP A 65 11.66 9.94 6.05
CA ASP A 65 12.06 10.53 7.34
C ASP A 65 13.53 10.22 7.69
N ILE A 66 13.97 8.99 7.44
CA ILE A 66 15.37 8.58 7.66
C ILE A 66 16.30 9.36 6.74
N TYR A 67 15.96 9.49 5.45
CA TYR A 67 16.75 10.25 4.49
C TYR A 67 16.88 11.73 4.91
N GLU A 68 15.78 12.36 5.34
CA GLU A 68 15.82 13.75 5.81
C GLU A 68 16.68 13.90 7.07
N SER A 69 16.55 12.98 8.02
CA SER A 69 17.35 12.97 9.24
C SER A 69 18.86 12.83 8.94
N LEU A 70 19.23 11.90 8.07
CA LEU A 70 20.62 11.71 7.64
C LEU A 70 21.16 12.93 6.92
N HIS A 71 20.37 13.55 6.05
CA HIS A 71 20.74 14.79 5.36
C HIS A 71 21.03 15.92 6.37
N ASN A 72 20.15 16.11 7.35
CA ASN A 72 20.31 17.11 8.40
C ASN A 72 21.55 16.87 9.26
N LEU A 73 21.84 15.61 9.60
CA LEU A 73 23.06 15.25 10.33
C LEU A 73 24.32 15.56 9.52
N ASP A 74 24.32 15.32 8.21
CA ASP A 74 25.47 15.64 7.36
C ASP A 74 25.70 17.16 7.26
N LEU A 75 24.64 17.94 7.07
CA LEU A 75 24.72 19.41 7.10
C LEU A 75 25.30 19.90 8.43
N LYS A 76 24.85 19.34 9.56
CA LYS A 76 25.37 19.67 10.89
C LYS A 76 26.85 19.33 11.03
N ARG A 77 27.26 18.15 10.57
CA ARG A 77 28.67 17.70 10.53
C ARG A 77 29.54 18.68 9.72
N HIS A 78 29.09 19.07 8.53
CA HIS A 78 29.80 20.04 7.68
C HIS A 78 29.92 21.42 8.34
N ARG A 79 28.86 21.92 8.99
CA ARG A 79 28.91 23.19 9.74
C ARG A 79 29.91 23.14 10.89
N GLN A 80 29.92 22.05 11.65
CA GLN A 80 30.87 21.85 12.75
C GLN A 80 32.32 21.81 12.25
N TYR A 81 32.56 21.06 11.17
CA TYR A 81 33.88 20.96 10.54
C TYR A 81 34.39 22.32 10.05
N ARG A 82 33.56 23.10 9.35
CA ARG A 82 33.91 24.47 8.92
C ARG A 82 34.25 25.36 10.12
N THR A 83 33.48 25.27 11.20
CA THR A 83 33.74 26.05 12.43
C THR A 83 35.08 25.68 13.06
N LEU A 84 35.42 24.39 13.07
CA LEU A 84 36.70 23.88 13.54
C LEU A 84 37.86 24.43 12.72
N ILE A 85 37.80 24.34 11.39
CA ILE A 85 38.84 24.89 10.50
C ILE A 85 39.03 26.39 10.74
N LEU A 86 37.94 27.16 10.80
CA LEU A 86 38.02 28.60 11.03
C LEU A 86 38.63 28.95 12.40
N LYS A 87 38.41 28.11 13.42
CA LYS A 87 39.04 28.29 14.74
C LYS A 87 40.53 27.95 14.71
N THR A 88 40.94 26.91 13.99
CA THR A 88 42.35 26.53 13.89
C THR A 88 43.14 27.45 12.97
N SER A 89 42.50 28.06 11.96
CA SER A 89 43.12 29.05 11.07
C SER A 89 43.31 30.44 11.69
N LYS A 90 42.63 30.74 12.80
CA LYS A 90 42.75 32.02 13.53
C LYS A 90 43.81 31.98 14.65
N LYS A 91 44.42 30.82 14.89
CA LYS A 91 45.61 30.66 15.75
C LYS A 91 46.85 30.64 14.88
#